data_AF-A0A847FLI7-F1
#
_entry.id   AF-A0A847FLI7-F1
#
_cell.length_a   1.000
_cell.length_b   1.000
_cell.length_c   1.000
_cell.angle_alpha   90.00
_cell.angle_beta   90.00
_cell.angle_gamma   90.00
#
_symmetry.space_group_name_H-M   'P 1'
#
loop_
_entity.id
_entity.type
_entity.pdbx_description
1 polymer ?
#
loop_
_entity_poly.entity_id
_entity_poly.type
_entity_poly.pdbx_seq_one_letter_code
_entity_poly.pdbx_strand_id
1 'polypeptide(L)'
;MHDSELFFMRKPWVYEPGARPAEREDAALGFDTRALHAGFHPLDDLERFRSFVPPITPSMTYPYQSFDRIPYPVYGRTKTPTTGLLEERLASLEGGEAAVTAGSGSQALFDLISTIARPGDNVVTSLNIFGEGYKQAAAIFPERCQVGFRFVADPGEPAAWDAQIDARTRLVWVETPSNPTLFVTDVAAVAAVAHAHGVPLLVDNTTATPALQQPLALGADIVLLSVTKFLAGNASVLGGAIVGPEALVEDVRWNTTEFIGSVMQPFECWLTLMFLETLGLRMERHSCNAQAVAEFLAAHPRVRHVNYPGLPGHPQLELARRQMSAPGGMLSFVVEGGKPAAARLMDSLKLVCHAVTFGTSRTICMHPATITHEHMTPEERAEAGIDDGLIRLSVGLEDAADIIADLEQALKEAHGS
;
A
#
# COMPACT_ATOMS: atom_id res chain seq x y z
N MET A 1 19.02 -11.55 -38.31
CA MET A 1 17.97 -10.53 -38.18
C MET A 1 18.26 -9.83 -36.88
N HIS A 2 18.86 -8.65 -36.94
CA HIS A 2 19.02 -7.80 -35.76
C HIS A 2 17.64 -7.30 -35.38
N ASP A 3 17.12 -7.72 -34.22
CA ASP A 3 16.10 -6.92 -33.56
C ASP A 3 16.72 -5.53 -33.35
N SER A 4 16.17 -4.55 -34.04
CA SER A 4 16.66 -3.17 -34.08
C SER A 4 16.35 -2.39 -32.80
N GLU A 5 15.88 -3.04 -31.75
CA GLU A 5 15.58 -2.40 -30.47
C GLU A 5 16.86 -2.39 -29.62
N LEU A 6 17.38 -1.17 -29.39
CA LEU A 6 18.51 -0.96 -28.49
C LEU A 6 18.11 -1.41 -27.08
N PHE A 7 18.93 -2.23 -26.42
CA PHE A 7 18.66 -2.83 -25.09
C PHE A 7 18.09 -1.84 -24.05
N PHE A 8 18.55 -0.58 -24.07
CA PHE A 8 18.14 0.47 -23.12
C PHE A 8 16.94 1.30 -23.57
N MET A 9 16.51 1.21 -24.83
CA MET A 9 15.40 2.00 -25.36
C MET A 9 14.13 1.16 -25.35
N ARG A 10 13.38 1.21 -24.26
CA ARG A 10 12.08 0.53 -24.15
C ARG A 10 10.93 1.45 -24.57
N LYS A 11 9.96 0.89 -25.28
CA LYS A 11 8.73 1.62 -25.62
C LYS A 11 7.93 1.89 -24.34
N PRO A 12 7.34 3.09 -24.21
CA PRO A 12 6.40 3.37 -23.12
C PRO A 12 5.25 2.36 -23.12
N TRP A 13 4.78 2.02 -21.94
CA TRP A 13 3.58 1.23 -21.75
C TRP A 13 2.37 1.98 -22.30
N VAL A 14 1.51 1.24 -22.99
CA VAL A 14 0.21 1.72 -23.45
C VAL A 14 -0.83 0.84 -22.80
N TYR A 15 -1.79 1.47 -22.13
CA TYR A 15 -2.89 0.73 -21.54
C TYR A 15 -3.77 0.12 -22.64
N GLU A 16 -3.99 -1.19 -22.55
CA GLU A 16 -4.87 -1.93 -23.45
C GLU A 16 -6.10 -2.42 -22.67
N PRO A 17 -7.26 -1.75 -22.82
CA PRO A 17 -8.46 -2.11 -22.08
C PRO A 17 -8.87 -3.57 -22.37
N GLY A 18 -9.06 -4.36 -21.31
CA GLY A 18 -9.47 -5.77 -21.41
C GLY A 18 -8.33 -6.76 -21.70
N ALA A 19 -7.07 -6.30 -21.75
CA ALA A 19 -5.93 -7.21 -21.68
C ALA A 19 -6.02 -8.03 -20.38
N ARG A 20 -6.00 -9.35 -20.51
CA ARG A 20 -6.00 -10.24 -19.35
C ARG A 20 -4.56 -10.52 -18.94
N PRO A 21 -4.23 -10.40 -17.65
CA PRO A 21 -2.91 -10.79 -17.20
C PRO A 21 -2.69 -12.28 -17.47
N ALA A 22 -1.44 -12.65 -17.78
CA ALA A 22 -1.05 -14.04 -17.87
C ALA A 22 -1.33 -14.76 -16.55
N GLU A 23 -1.91 -15.96 -16.62
CA GLU A 23 -2.11 -16.79 -15.44
C GLU A 23 -0.76 -17.26 -14.92
N ARG A 24 -0.49 -17.02 -13.63
CA ARG A 24 0.77 -17.43 -13.01
C ARG A 24 0.79 -18.92 -12.73
N GLU A 25 1.93 -19.56 -12.94
CA GLU A 25 2.11 -21.00 -12.67
C GLU A 25 1.83 -21.37 -11.20
N ASP A 26 2.12 -20.46 -10.28
CA ASP A 26 1.93 -20.64 -8.84
C ASP A 26 0.54 -20.20 -8.34
N ALA A 27 -0.36 -19.74 -9.21
CA ALA A 27 -1.67 -19.19 -8.83
C ALA A 27 -2.57 -20.19 -8.08
N ALA A 28 -2.38 -21.49 -8.31
CA ALA A 28 -3.13 -22.56 -7.66
C ALA A 28 -2.70 -22.82 -6.20
N LEU A 29 -1.55 -22.29 -5.77
CA LEU A 29 -1.04 -22.47 -4.41
C LEU A 29 -1.68 -21.49 -3.42
N GLY A 30 -1.77 -21.91 -2.15
CA GLY A 30 -2.25 -21.05 -1.07
C GLY A 30 -1.33 -19.85 -0.81
N PHE A 31 -1.87 -18.78 -0.22
CA PHE A 31 -1.14 -17.54 0.08
C PHE A 31 0.15 -17.80 0.89
N ASP A 32 0.05 -18.50 2.03
CA ASP A 32 1.22 -18.73 2.89
C ASP A 32 2.27 -19.62 2.21
N THR A 33 1.85 -20.57 1.38
CA THR A 33 2.77 -21.38 0.56
C THR A 33 3.54 -20.49 -0.42
N ARG A 34 2.85 -19.58 -1.11
CA ARG A 34 3.51 -18.62 -2.02
C ARG A 34 4.42 -17.65 -1.26
N ALA A 35 4.04 -17.21 -0.07
CA ALA A 35 4.87 -16.33 0.75
C ALA A 35 6.22 -16.94 1.14
N LEU A 36 6.28 -18.27 1.24
CA LEU A 36 7.51 -19.03 1.53
C LEU A 36 8.32 -19.31 0.25
N HIS A 37 7.65 -19.67 -0.85
CA HIS A 37 8.31 -20.32 -2.00
C HIS A 37 8.37 -19.47 -3.27
N ALA A 38 7.49 -18.48 -3.46
CA ALA A 38 7.47 -17.70 -4.69
C ALA A 38 8.80 -16.95 -4.87
N GLY A 39 9.36 -17.04 -6.07
CA GLY A 39 10.63 -16.45 -6.47
C GLY A 39 11.90 -17.15 -5.97
N PHE A 40 11.82 -18.10 -5.03
CA PHE A 40 12.99 -18.85 -4.56
C PHE A 40 12.60 -20.23 -4.03
N HIS A 41 13.13 -21.28 -4.64
CA HIS A 41 12.94 -22.66 -4.18
C HIS A 41 14.31 -23.34 -4.01
N PRO A 42 14.66 -23.83 -2.81
CA PRO A 42 16.01 -24.34 -2.52
C PRO A 42 16.50 -25.45 -3.47
N LEU A 43 15.60 -26.27 -4.00
CA LEU A 43 15.95 -27.34 -4.95
C LEU A 43 16.14 -26.82 -6.38
N ASP A 44 15.41 -25.77 -6.76
CA ASP A 44 15.43 -25.23 -8.12
C ASP A 44 16.61 -24.26 -8.28
N ASP A 45 17.00 -23.61 -7.18
CA ASP A 45 18.10 -22.65 -7.10
C ASP A 45 19.45 -23.27 -6.64
N LEU A 46 19.56 -24.60 -6.61
CA LEU A 46 20.76 -25.31 -6.13
C LEU A 46 22.03 -24.87 -6.87
N GLU A 47 21.98 -24.78 -8.20
CA GLU A 47 23.14 -24.38 -9.01
C GLU A 47 23.45 -22.89 -8.89
N ARG A 48 22.40 -22.07 -8.76
CA ARG A 48 22.51 -20.61 -8.72
C ARG A 48 23.10 -20.11 -7.40
N PHE A 49 22.68 -20.71 -6.28
CA PHE A 49 22.99 -20.19 -4.96
C PHE A 49 23.45 -21.23 -3.95
N ARG A 50 23.04 -22.50 -4.12
CA ARG A 50 23.28 -23.59 -3.15
C ARG A 50 22.92 -23.19 -1.72
N SER A 51 21.75 -22.57 -1.55
CA SER A 51 21.28 -22.01 -0.28
C SER A 51 19.88 -22.51 0.06
N PHE A 52 19.60 -22.67 1.36
CA PHE A 52 18.25 -22.96 1.84
C PHE A 52 17.39 -21.69 1.98
N VAL A 53 18.02 -20.56 2.28
CA VAL A 53 17.34 -19.25 2.38
C VAL A 53 17.71 -18.38 1.17
N PRO A 54 16.85 -17.44 0.74
CA PRO A 54 17.21 -16.43 -0.25
C PRO A 54 18.54 -15.76 0.11
N PRO A 55 19.54 -15.71 -0.78
CA PRO A 55 20.83 -15.10 -0.47
C PRO A 55 20.77 -13.57 -0.58
N ILE A 56 21.61 -12.90 0.22
CA ILE A 56 21.85 -11.46 0.12
C ILE A 56 22.98 -11.25 -0.88
N THR A 57 22.68 -10.59 -2.00
CA THR A 57 23.66 -10.24 -3.03
C THR A 57 23.93 -8.74 -2.98
N PRO A 58 24.94 -8.27 -2.21
CA PRO A 58 25.25 -6.84 -2.08
C PRO A 58 26.07 -6.28 -3.27
N SER A 59 26.20 -7.05 -4.36
CA SER A 59 26.90 -6.58 -5.55
C SER A 59 26.03 -5.65 -6.38
N MET A 60 26.64 -4.56 -6.87
CA MET A 60 25.99 -3.61 -7.77
C MET A 60 26.45 -3.73 -9.22
N THR A 61 27.39 -4.63 -9.50
CA THR A 61 27.92 -4.85 -10.85
C THR A 61 28.12 -6.35 -11.08
N TYR A 62 27.98 -6.76 -12.33
CA TYR A 62 28.00 -8.16 -12.73
C TYR A 62 28.96 -8.35 -13.92
N PRO A 63 29.86 -9.34 -13.87
CA PRO A 63 30.84 -9.54 -14.92
C PRO A 63 30.19 -10.08 -16.19
N TYR A 64 30.67 -9.61 -17.33
CA TYR A 64 30.30 -10.12 -18.65
C TYR A 64 31.06 -11.43 -18.90
N GLN A 65 30.38 -12.46 -19.42
CA GLN A 65 31.06 -13.70 -19.83
C GLN A 65 31.91 -13.49 -21.09
N SER A 66 31.48 -12.60 -21.97
CA SER A 66 32.15 -12.18 -23.21
C SER A 66 31.58 -10.84 -23.65
N PHE A 67 32.23 -10.16 -24.60
CA PHE A 67 31.81 -8.84 -25.10
C PHE A 67 30.32 -8.78 -25.49
N ASP A 68 29.83 -9.78 -26.23
CA ASP A 68 28.43 -9.82 -26.71
C ASP A 68 27.43 -10.43 -25.70
N ARG A 69 27.86 -10.83 -24.50
CA ARG A 69 27.00 -11.46 -23.49
C ARG A 69 26.78 -10.52 -22.32
N ILE A 70 25.81 -9.62 -22.49
CA ILE A 70 25.36 -8.69 -21.45
C ILE A 70 24.71 -9.49 -20.31
N PRO A 71 25.20 -9.39 -19.06
CA PRO A 71 24.59 -10.07 -17.92
C PRO A 71 23.25 -9.41 -17.57
N TYR A 72 22.31 -10.18 -17.01
CA TYR A 72 21.12 -9.63 -16.38
C TYR A 72 21.00 -10.16 -14.95
N PRO A 73 20.95 -9.28 -13.93
CA PRO A 73 21.03 -7.82 -14.02
C PRO A 73 22.39 -7.30 -14.50
N VAL A 74 22.40 -6.12 -15.16
CA VAL A 74 23.64 -5.44 -15.59
C VAL A 74 24.23 -4.63 -14.45
N TYR A 75 23.37 -3.91 -13.71
CA TYR A 75 23.75 -2.99 -12.66
C TYR A 75 22.71 -3.03 -11.53
N GLY A 76 23.16 -2.87 -10.28
CA GLY A 76 22.32 -3.10 -9.10
C GLY A 76 21.20 -2.09 -8.91
N ARG A 77 21.30 -0.90 -9.53
CA ARG A 77 20.21 0.08 -9.53
C ARG A 77 18.97 -0.44 -10.25
N THR A 78 19.16 -1.14 -11.37
CA THR A 78 18.05 -1.71 -12.13
C THR A 78 17.36 -2.81 -11.34
N LYS A 79 18.17 -3.74 -10.82
CA LYS A 79 17.77 -4.93 -10.07
C LYS A 79 19.02 -5.61 -9.53
N THR A 80 18.96 -6.13 -8.30
CA THR A 80 19.91 -7.14 -7.81
C THR A 80 19.24 -8.51 -7.80
N PRO A 81 19.98 -9.63 -7.76
CA PRO A 81 19.38 -10.95 -7.58
C PRO A 81 18.41 -11.00 -6.40
N THR A 82 18.80 -10.45 -5.23
CA THR A 82 17.93 -10.40 -4.04
C THR A 82 16.68 -9.55 -4.25
N THR A 83 16.81 -8.39 -4.90
CA THR A 83 15.64 -7.55 -5.27
C THR A 83 14.71 -8.31 -6.22
N GLY A 84 15.26 -9.07 -7.18
CA GLY A 84 14.48 -9.88 -8.09
C GLY A 84 13.63 -10.95 -7.38
N LEU A 85 14.18 -11.60 -6.34
CA LEU A 85 13.40 -12.57 -5.55
C LEU A 85 12.24 -11.88 -4.81
N LEU A 86 12.46 -10.67 -4.26
CA LEU A 86 11.40 -9.92 -3.59
C LEU A 86 10.31 -9.48 -4.58
N GLU A 87 10.70 -8.94 -5.73
CA GLU A 87 9.74 -8.50 -6.74
C GLU A 87 8.87 -9.67 -7.24
N GLU A 88 9.47 -10.83 -7.49
CA GLU A 88 8.74 -12.03 -7.88
C GLU A 88 7.76 -12.49 -6.79
N ARG A 89 8.18 -12.43 -5.52
CA ARG A 89 7.32 -12.77 -4.39
C ARG A 89 6.14 -11.80 -4.26
N LEU A 90 6.38 -10.50 -4.39
CA LEU A 90 5.32 -9.49 -4.32
C LEU A 90 4.32 -9.65 -5.49
N ALA A 91 4.82 -9.89 -6.70
CA ALA A 91 3.98 -10.18 -7.86
C ALA A 91 3.10 -11.40 -7.63
N SER A 92 3.67 -12.49 -7.13
CA SER A 92 2.93 -13.72 -6.77
C SER A 92 1.84 -13.50 -5.73
N LEU A 93 2.16 -12.79 -4.64
CA LEU A 93 1.22 -12.59 -3.53
C LEU A 93 0.02 -11.72 -3.94
N GLU A 94 0.24 -10.69 -4.75
CA GLU A 94 -0.85 -9.85 -5.29
C GLU A 94 -1.56 -10.49 -6.50
N GLY A 95 -0.97 -11.51 -7.12
CA GLY A 95 -1.49 -12.14 -8.34
C GLY A 95 -1.19 -11.37 -9.62
N GLY A 96 -0.17 -10.51 -9.63
CA GLY A 96 0.26 -9.73 -10.79
C GLY A 96 1.38 -10.40 -11.59
N GLU A 97 1.60 -9.94 -12.82
CA GLU A 97 2.64 -10.49 -13.71
C GLU A 97 4.05 -10.19 -13.20
N ALA A 98 4.29 -8.94 -12.78
CA ALA A 98 5.59 -8.50 -12.31
C ALA A 98 5.47 -7.43 -11.22
N ALA A 99 6.59 -7.14 -10.56
CA ALA A 99 6.72 -6.03 -9.64
C ALA A 99 8.02 -5.24 -9.83
N VAL A 100 8.00 -3.96 -9.48
CA VAL A 100 9.20 -3.11 -9.35
C VAL A 100 9.22 -2.46 -7.98
N THR A 101 10.33 -2.59 -7.27
CA THR A 101 10.53 -1.96 -5.96
C THR A 101 11.04 -0.52 -6.07
N ALA A 102 10.71 0.30 -5.08
CA ALA A 102 11.18 1.68 -4.96
C ALA A 102 11.57 1.99 -3.51
N GLY A 103 12.33 3.06 -3.29
CA GLY A 103 12.84 3.45 -1.97
C GLY A 103 11.77 3.72 -0.91
N SER A 104 10.51 3.95 -1.29
CA SER A 104 9.35 4.02 -0.39
C SER A 104 8.05 3.83 -1.17
N GLY A 105 6.90 3.62 -0.49
CA GLY A 105 5.57 3.61 -1.14
C GLY A 105 5.26 4.93 -1.85
N SER A 106 5.59 6.06 -1.22
CA SER A 106 5.47 7.40 -1.81
C SER A 106 6.28 7.53 -3.10
N GLN A 107 7.49 6.95 -3.13
CA GLN A 107 8.31 6.93 -4.34
C GLN A 107 7.75 6.01 -5.42
N ALA A 108 7.21 4.84 -5.06
CA ALA A 108 6.57 3.94 -6.01
C ALA A 108 5.39 4.62 -6.74
N LEU A 109 4.56 5.36 -6.00
CA LEU A 109 3.49 6.18 -6.58
C LEU A 109 4.06 7.26 -7.52
N PHE A 110 5.10 7.98 -7.07
CA PHE A 110 5.73 9.03 -7.86
C PHE A 110 6.30 8.50 -9.18
N ASP A 111 7.01 7.37 -9.14
CA ASP A 111 7.62 6.73 -10.30
C ASP A 111 6.54 6.28 -11.29
N LEU A 112 5.45 5.67 -10.79
CA LEU A 112 4.32 5.26 -11.64
C LEU A 112 3.70 6.46 -12.37
N ILE A 113 3.30 7.50 -11.64
CA ILE A 113 2.63 8.67 -12.23
C ILE A 113 3.57 9.38 -13.22
N SER A 114 4.85 9.52 -12.88
CA SER A 114 5.86 10.09 -13.78
C SER A 114 6.06 9.28 -15.06
N THR A 115 5.86 7.97 -14.99
CA THR A 115 5.96 7.06 -16.14
C THR A 115 4.76 7.24 -17.08
N ILE A 116 3.54 7.26 -16.55
CA ILE A 116 2.31 7.18 -17.35
C ILE A 116 1.68 8.53 -17.74
N ALA A 117 1.96 9.61 -17.00
CA ALA A 117 1.37 10.93 -17.25
C ALA A 117 2.38 11.91 -17.89
N ARG A 118 1.85 12.88 -18.63
CA ARG A 118 2.63 13.98 -19.25
C ARG A 118 2.04 15.34 -18.85
N PRO A 119 2.80 16.44 -19.00
CA PRO A 119 2.27 17.79 -18.84
C PRO A 119 0.94 17.98 -19.59
N GLY A 120 -0.10 18.38 -18.87
CA GLY A 120 -1.47 18.56 -19.37
C GLY A 120 -2.41 17.38 -19.13
N ASP A 121 -1.90 16.20 -18.76
CA ASP A 121 -2.71 15.05 -18.35
C ASP A 121 -3.28 15.22 -16.92
N ASN A 122 -4.18 14.32 -16.52
CA ASN A 122 -4.69 14.26 -15.15
C ASN A 122 -4.82 12.85 -14.57
N VAL A 123 -4.84 12.79 -13.24
CA VAL A 123 -5.15 11.60 -12.43
C VAL A 123 -6.44 11.86 -11.64
N VAL A 124 -7.33 10.88 -11.59
CA VAL A 124 -8.57 10.92 -10.79
C VAL A 124 -8.34 10.14 -9.49
N THR A 125 -8.62 10.76 -8.35
CA THR A 125 -8.50 10.16 -7.02
C THR A 125 -9.54 10.76 -6.07
N SER A 126 -9.52 10.41 -4.79
CA SER A 126 -10.36 11.04 -3.75
C SER A 126 -9.49 11.68 -2.66
N LEU A 127 -10.09 12.38 -1.71
CA LEU A 127 -9.39 12.85 -0.51
C LEU A 127 -9.07 11.72 0.49
N ASN A 128 -9.67 10.54 0.31
CA ASN A 128 -9.48 9.37 1.16
C ASN A 128 -8.21 8.58 0.75
N ILE A 129 -7.08 9.26 0.77
CA ILE A 129 -5.75 8.74 0.42
C ILE A 129 -4.72 9.16 1.48
N PHE A 130 -3.59 8.47 1.54
CA PHE A 130 -2.52 8.78 2.48
C PHE A 130 -1.96 10.20 2.27
N GLY A 131 -1.61 10.87 3.37
CA GLY A 131 -1.26 12.29 3.37
C GLY A 131 -0.09 12.71 2.48
N GLU A 132 0.96 11.90 2.37
CA GLU A 132 2.05 12.20 1.43
C GLU A 132 1.60 12.09 -0.02
N GLY A 133 0.68 11.18 -0.32
CA GLY A 133 0.04 11.03 -1.62
C GLY A 133 -0.86 12.21 -1.96
N TYR A 134 -1.62 12.72 -0.98
CA TYR A 134 -2.35 13.98 -1.11
C TYR A 134 -1.40 15.15 -1.44
N LYS A 135 -0.25 15.26 -0.76
CA LYS A 135 0.73 16.31 -1.07
C LYS A 135 1.30 16.19 -2.49
N GLN A 136 1.52 14.95 -2.97
CA GLN A 136 1.92 14.73 -4.34
C GLN A 136 0.84 15.22 -5.33
N ALA A 137 -0.41 14.87 -5.07
CA ALA A 137 -1.57 15.18 -5.90
C ALA A 137 -1.95 16.67 -5.91
N ALA A 138 -1.97 17.32 -4.75
CA ALA A 138 -2.45 18.69 -4.59
C ALA A 138 -1.40 19.75 -4.95
N ALA A 139 -0.10 19.44 -4.81
CA ALA A 139 0.97 20.42 -4.98
C ALA A 139 2.08 19.95 -5.93
N ILE A 140 2.75 18.83 -5.63
CA ILE A 140 4.01 18.47 -6.31
C ILE A 140 3.81 18.26 -7.82
N PHE A 141 2.87 17.40 -8.21
CA PHE A 141 2.63 17.10 -9.62
C PHE A 141 2.01 18.28 -10.39
N PRO A 142 0.98 18.99 -9.86
CA PRO A 142 0.44 20.17 -10.54
C PRO A 142 1.48 21.27 -10.76
N GLU A 143 2.24 21.62 -9.73
CA GLU A 143 3.15 22.77 -9.78
C GLU A 143 4.45 22.47 -10.54
N ARG A 144 4.99 21.25 -10.41
CA ARG A 144 6.33 20.91 -10.94
C ARG A 144 6.29 20.11 -12.22
N CYS A 145 5.24 19.32 -12.42
CA CYS A 145 5.12 18.40 -13.55
C CYS A 145 3.97 18.77 -14.50
N GLN A 146 3.14 19.76 -14.14
CA GLN A 146 1.95 20.17 -14.89
C GLN A 146 0.97 19.00 -15.13
N VAL A 147 0.92 18.05 -14.20
CA VAL A 147 -0.05 16.94 -14.19
C VAL A 147 -1.14 17.29 -13.18
N GLY A 148 -2.37 17.42 -13.65
CA GLY A 148 -3.51 17.79 -12.81
C GLY A 148 -4.05 16.62 -12.00
N PHE A 149 -4.74 16.92 -10.91
CA PHE A 149 -5.50 15.93 -10.13
C PHE A 149 -6.95 16.37 -10.03
N ARG A 150 -7.85 15.39 -10.11
CA ARG A 150 -9.30 15.57 -9.97
C ARG A 150 -9.77 14.74 -8.79
N PHE A 151 -10.32 15.42 -7.79
CA PHE A 151 -10.75 14.81 -6.55
C PHE A 151 -12.25 14.47 -6.61
N VAL A 152 -12.57 13.21 -6.43
CA VAL A 152 -13.92 12.67 -6.33
C VAL A 152 -14.50 13.02 -4.96
N ALA A 153 -15.64 13.71 -4.96
CA ALA A 153 -16.30 14.18 -3.74
C ALA A 153 -16.96 13.04 -2.95
N ASP A 154 -17.57 12.07 -3.64
CA ASP A 154 -18.17 10.89 -3.01
C ASP A 154 -17.52 9.61 -3.55
N PRO A 155 -16.48 9.08 -2.89
CA PRO A 155 -15.80 7.88 -3.34
C PRO A 155 -16.66 6.61 -3.23
N GLY A 156 -17.82 6.66 -2.55
CA GLY A 156 -18.75 5.54 -2.44
C GLY A 156 -19.65 5.36 -3.66
N GLU A 157 -19.79 6.40 -4.49
CA GLU A 157 -20.70 6.43 -5.63
C GLU A 157 -19.92 6.31 -6.96
N PRO A 158 -20.05 5.19 -7.71
CA PRO A 158 -19.33 5.01 -8.98
C PRO A 158 -19.56 6.14 -10.00
N ALA A 159 -20.75 6.76 -10.00
CA ALA A 159 -21.05 7.90 -10.86
C ALA A 159 -20.22 9.16 -10.55
N ALA A 160 -19.77 9.32 -9.30
CA ALA A 160 -18.90 10.44 -8.93
C ALA A 160 -17.49 10.27 -9.50
N TRP A 161 -17.02 9.03 -9.65
CA TRP A 161 -15.77 8.71 -10.36
C TRP A 161 -15.89 8.99 -11.85
N ASP A 162 -16.98 8.52 -12.49
CA ASP A 162 -17.26 8.71 -13.92
C ASP A 162 -17.23 10.19 -14.31
N ALA A 163 -17.86 11.05 -13.50
CA ALA A 163 -17.92 12.48 -13.73
C ALA A 163 -16.55 13.20 -13.73
N GLN A 164 -15.51 12.58 -13.14
CA GLN A 164 -14.17 13.16 -13.10
C GLN A 164 -13.27 12.69 -14.24
N ILE A 165 -13.63 11.65 -14.99
CA ILE A 165 -12.78 11.11 -16.05
C ILE A 165 -12.98 11.91 -17.35
N ASP A 166 -11.88 12.29 -18.01
CA ASP A 166 -11.89 12.91 -19.33
C ASP A 166 -10.82 12.30 -20.27
N ALA A 167 -10.74 12.79 -21.51
CA ALA A 167 -9.78 12.29 -22.50
C ALA A 167 -8.28 12.47 -22.11
N ARG A 168 -8.00 13.29 -21.08
CA ARG A 168 -6.66 13.53 -20.55
C ARG A 168 -6.38 12.74 -19.28
N THR A 169 -7.36 12.01 -18.76
CA THR A 169 -7.16 11.12 -17.62
C THR A 169 -6.24 9.97 -18.03
N ARG A 170 -5.23 9.69 -17.19
CA ARG A 170 -4.25 8.60 -17.40
C ARG A 170 -4.31 7.51 -16.33
N LEU A 171 -4.92 7.82 -15.19
CA LEU A 171 -5.01 6.91 -14.07
C LEU A 171 -6.22 7.25 -13.21
N VAL A 172 -6.93 6.22 -12.76
CA VAL A 172 -7.80 6.30 -11.57
C VAL A 172 -7.02 5.67 -10.41
N TRP A 173 -6.95 6.35 -9.27
CA TRP A 173 -6.22 5.88 -8.09
C TRP A 173 -7.12 5.85 -6.86
N VAL A 174 -7.20 4.68 -6.22
CA VAL A 174 -7.96 4.40 -5.00
C VAL A 174 -7.03 3.89 -3.91
N GLU A 175 -7.27 4.28 -2.66
CA GLU A 175 -6.75 3.60 -1.46
C GLU A 175 -7.94 2.97 -0.72
N THR A 176 -7.89 1.67 -0.43
CA THR A 176 -8.98 0.98 0.27
C THR A 176 -8.51 -0.23 1.08
N PRO A 177 -8.77 -0.29 2.41
CA PRO A 177 -9.36 0.78 3.23
C PRO A 177 -8.48 2.02 3.33
N SER A 178 -9.09 3.20 3.32
CA SER A 178 -8.37 4.48 3.36
C SER A 178 -7.69 4.74 4.71
N ASN A 179 -6.53 5.39 4.70
CA ASN A 179 -5.92 5.96 5.90
C ASN A 179 -6.35 7.43 6.06
N PRO A 180 -6.85 7.89 7.21
CA PRO A 180 -6.96 7.19 8.50
C PRO A 180 -8.38 6.69 8.84
N THR A 181 -9.38 6.99 8.01
CA THR A 181 -10.81 6.79 8.32
C THR A 181 -11.37 5.44 7.90
N LEU A 182 -10.57 4.62 7.22
CA LEU A 182 -10.91 3.25 6.80
C LEU A 182 -12.17 3.19 5.94
N PHE A 183 -12.36 4.23 5.13
CA PHE A 183 -13.36 4.21 4.08
C PHE A 183 -13.04 3.07 3.12
N VAL A 184 -14.07 2.30 2.77
CA VAL A 184 -13.95 1.14 1.89
C VAL A 184 -14.59 1.49 0.55
N THR A 185 -13.78 1.56 -0.50
CA THR A 185 -14.21 1.84 -1.88
C THR A 185 -14.47 0.51 -2.61
N ASP A 186 -15.53 0.45 -3.43
CA ASP A 186 -15.85 -0.76 -4.21
C ASP A 186 -14.90 -0.84 -5.42
N VAL A 187 -13.85 -1.66 -5.31
CA VAL A 187 -12.80 -1.79 -6.33
C VAL A 187 -13.40 -2.24 -7.67
N ALA A 188 -14.32 -3.19 -7.65
CA ALA A 188 -14.91 -3.73 -8.88
C ALA A 188 -15.79 -2.70 -9.58
N ALA A 189 -16.56 -1.92 -8.83
CA ALA A 189 -17.39 -0.85 -9.40
C ALA A 189 -16.53 0.27 -10.00
N VAL A 190 -15.47 0.70 -9.30
CA VAL A 190 -14.56 1.75 -9.82
C VAL A 190 -13.75 1.24 -11.02
N ALA A 191 -13.31 -0.02 -11.01
CA ALA A 191 -12.65 -0.65 -12.16
C ALA A 191 -13.54 -0.60 -13.40
N ALA A 192 -14.81 -1.00 -13.27
CA ALA A 192 -15.76 -0.96 -14.37
C ALA A 192 -15.93 0.46 -14.96
N VAL A 193 -15.98 1.49 -14.10
CA VAL A 193 -16.03 2.89 -14.53
C VAL A 193 -14.75 3.30 -15.26
N ALA A 194 -13.57 3.04 -14.68
CA ALA A 194 -12.28 3.40 -15.28
C ALA A 194 -12.08 2.73 -16.65
N HIS A 195 -12.40 1.44 -16.75
CA HIS A 195 -12.26 0.64 -17.96
C HIS A 195 -13.22 1.08 -19.06
N ALA A 196 -14.42 1.57 -18.73
CA ALA A 196 -15.37 2.12 -19.72
C ALA A 196 -14.79 3.35 -20.47
N HIS A 197 -13.85 4.05 -19.86
CA HIS A 197 -13.11 5.17 -20.47
C HIS A 197 -11.73 4.78 -21.01
N GLY A 198 -11.34 3.51 -20.91
CA GLY A 198 -10.02 3.04 -21.29
C GLY A 198 -8.91 3.63 -20.42
N VAL A 199 -9.16 3.76 -19.11
CA VAL A 199 -8.19 4.24 -18.11
C VAL A 199 -7.89 3.12 -17.11
N PRO A 200 -6.62 2.88 -16.75
CA PRO A 200 -6.27 1.87 -15.74
C PRO A 200 -6.64 2.33 -14.32
N LEU A 201 -6.98 1.35 -13.48
CA LEU A 201 -7.19 1.51 -12.05
C LEU A 201 -5.95 1.07 -11.25
N LEU A 202 -5.41 1.99 -10.44
CA LEU A 202 -4.47 1.72 -9.36
C LEU A 202 -5.19 1.58 -8.03
N VAL A 203 -4.91 0.52 -7.30
CA VAL A 203 -5.30 0.37 -5.89
C VAL A 203 -4.07 0.37 -4.98
N ASP A 204 -4.01 1.31 -4.04
CA ASP A 204 -3.10 1.22 -2.90
C ASP A 204 -3.64 0.19 -1.91
N ASN A 205 -2.98 -0.98 -1.87
CA ASN A 205 -3.36 -2.12 -1.05
C ASN A 205 -2.57 -2.17 0.27
N THR A 206 -1.91 -1.08 0.67
CA THR A 206 -1.00 -1.06 1.82
C THR A 206 -1.68 -1.47 3.14
N THR A 207 -2.92 -1.05 3.36
CA THR A 207 -3.65 -1.30 4.62
C THR A 207 -4.11 -2.75 4.74
N ALA A 208 -4.64 -3.33 3.67
CA ALA A 208 -5.14 -4.70 3.66
C ALA A 208 -4.03 -5.72 3.42
N THR A 209 -3.03 -5.37 2.61
CA THR A 209 -1.99 -6.26 2.08
C THR A 209 -2.56 -7.38 1.20
N PRO A 210 -1.74 -8.11 0.43
CA PRO A 210 -2.25 -9.24 -0.36
C PRO A 210 -2.78 -10.39 0.51
N ALA A 211 -2.52 -10.37 1.83
CA ALA A 211 -3.06 -11.37 2.75
C ALA A 211 -4.57 -11.21 2.97
N LEU A 212 -5.10 -9.97 2.88
CA LEU A 212 -6.51 -9.71 3.19
C LEU A 212 -7.33 -9.24 1.99
N GLN A 213 -6.72 -8.71 0.95
CA GLN A 213 -7.42 -8.20 -0.24
C GLN A 213 -6.55 -8.41 -1.48
N GLN A 214 -7.16 -8.84 -2.58
CA GLN A 214 -6.49 -8.99 -3.88
C GLN A 214 -7.13 -8.06 -4.93
N PRO A 215 -6.67 -6.80 -5.05
CA PRO A 215 -7.30 -5.82 -5.94
C PRO A 215 -7.30 -6.23 -7.41
N LEU A 216 -6.26 -6.93 -7.88
CA LEU A 216 -6.18 -7.40 -9.26
C LEU A 216 -7.30 -8.40 -9.58
N ALA A 217 -7.67 -9.26 -8.64
CA ALA A 217 -8.80 -10.18 -8.78
C ALA A 217 -10.16 -9.46 -8.76
N LEU A 218 -10.21 -8.22 -8.24
CA LEU A 218 -11.39 -7.36 -8.21
C LEU A 218 -11.47 -6.43 -9.42
N GLY A 219 -10.50 -6.47 -10.34
CA GLY A 219 -10.49 -5.68 -11.57
C GLY A 219 -9.54 -4.48 -11.57
N ALA A 220 -8.73 -4.27 -10.53
CA ALA A 220 -7.64 -3.31 -10.61
C ALA A 220 -6.59 -3.77 -11.64
N ASP A 221 -5.93 -2.82 -12.30
CA ASP A 221 -4.85 -3.11 -13.24
C ASP A 221 -3.48 -3.02 -12.56
N ILE A 222 -3.37 -2.20 -11.51
CA ILE A 222 -2.13 -1.88 -10.84
C ILE A 222 -2.35 -1.91 -9.33
N VAL A 223 -1.38 -2.42 -8.58
CA VAL A 223 -1.34 -2.34 -7.12
C VAL A 223 -0.14 -1.53 -6.66
N LEU A 224 -0.38 -0.58 -5.76
CA LEU A 224 0.66 0.14 -5.01
C LEU A 224 0.79 -0.48 -3.62
N LEU A 225 2.04 -0.65 -3.19
CA LEU A 225 2.39 -1.17 -1.87
C LEU A 225 3.39 -0.26 -1.16
N SER A 226 3.14 0.02 0.11
CA SER A 226 4.20 0.42 1.05
C SER A 226 4.71 -0.79 1.82
N VAL A 227 5.90 -1.27 1.44
CA VAL A 227 6.60 -2.36 2.13
C VAL A 227 6.84 -2.04 3.60
N THR A 228 7.04 -0.75 3.91
CA THR A 228 7.28 -0.21 5.24
C THR A 228 6.26 -0.61 6.31
N LYS A 229 5.01 -0.88 5.89
CA LYS A 229 3.88 -1.08 6.81
C LYS A 229 3.74 -2.56 7.18
N PHE A 230 2.56 -3.14 7.00
CA PHE A 230 2.28 -4.52 7.37
C PHE A 230 3.15 -5.56 6.66
N LEU A 231 3.68 -5.27 5.46
CA LEU A 231 4.57 -6.21 4.77
C LEU A 231 5.86 -6.47 5.56
N ALA A 232 6.59 -5.42 5.97
CA ALA A 232 7.75 -5.55 6.84
C ALA A 232 7.38 -5.77 8.32
N GLY A 233 6.29 -5.19 8.80
CA GLY A 233 5.68 -5.56 10.08
C GLY A 233 6.38 -5.03 11.35
N ASN A 234 7.48 -4.28 11.26
CA ASN A 234 8.27 -3.94 12.46
C ASN A 234 9.02 -2.59 12.40
N ALA A 235 8.72 -1.74 11.41
CA ALA A 235 9.36 -0.43 11.21
C ALA A 235 10.90 -0.49 11.01
N SER A 236 11.43 -1.61 10.48
CA SER A 236 12.87 -1.75 10.17
C SER A 236 13.21 -1.57 8.69
N VAL A 237 12.21 -1.48 7.81
CA VAL A 237 12.38 -1.36 6.36
C VAL A 237 11.61 -0.14 5.85
N LEU A 238 12.26 0.67 5.01
CA LEU A 238 11.59 1.67 4.19
C LEU A 238 11.60 1.18 2.73
N GLY A 239 10.43 1.09 2.11
CA GLY A 239 10.31 0.56 0.76
C GLY A 239 8.88 0.67 0.23
N GLY A 240 8.76 0.52 -1.09
CA GLY A 240 7.50 0.43 -1.80
C GLY A 240 7.61 -0.43 -3.03
N ALA A 241 6.48 -0.75 -3.64
CA ALA A 241 6.45 -1.48 -4.89
C ALA A 241 5.21 -1.12 -5.72
N ILE A 242 5.35 -1.26 -7.03
CA ILE A 242 4.25 -1.35 -7.99
C ILE A 242 4.17 -2.80 -8.47
N VAL A 243 2.97 -3.36 -8.47
CA VAL A 243 2.66 -4.68 -9.03
C VAL A 243 1.64 -4.48 -10.16
N GLY A 244 1.82 -5.16 -11.29
CA GLY A 244 0.93 -5.03 -12.44
C GLY A 244 1.44 -5.77 -13.67
N PRO A 245 1.00 -5.38 -14.89
CA PRO A 245 1.48 -5.97 -16.14
C PRO A 245 3.00 -5.83 -16.29
N GLU A 246 3.65 -6.84 -16.84
CA GLU A 246 5.12 -6.85 -16.99
C GLU A 246 5.59 -5.65 -17.83
N ALA A 247 4.86 -5.32 -18.90
CA ALA A 247 5.18 -4.19 -19.77
C ALA A 247 5.17 -2.85 -19.02
N LEU A 248 4.21 -2.63 -18.10
CA LEU A 248 4.17 -1.43 -17.25
C LEU A 248 5.33 -1.42 -16.26
N VAL A 249 5.55 -2.55 -15.58
CA VAL A 249 6.58 -2.68 -14.55
C VAL A 249 7.97 -2.43 -15.12
N GLU A 250 8.25 -2.96 -16.32
CA GLU A 250 9.51 -2.72 -17.01
C GLU A 250 9.62 -1.29 -17.55
N ASP A 251 8.53 -0.65 -17.98
CA ASP A 251 8.53 0.77 -18.33
C ASP A 251 8.91 1.63 -17.12
N VAL A 252 8.25 1.42 -15.97
CA VAL A 252 8.58 2.11 -14.71
C VAL A 252 10.05 1.88 -14.34
N ARG A 253 10.53 0.63 -14.41
CA ARG A 253 11.93 0.28 -14.09
C ARG A 253 12.92 1.03 -14.96
N TRP A 254 12.76 0.92 -16.28
CA TRP A 254 13.80 1.35 -17.23
C TRP A 254 13.71 2.82 -17.61
N ASN A 255 12.51 3.40 -17.65
CA ASN A 255 12.31 4.79 -18.07
C ASN A 255 12.20 5.76 -16.88
N THR A 256 12.01 5.27 -15.65
CA THR A 256 11.84 6.13 -14.47
C THR A 256 12.75 5.75 -13.31
N THR A 257 12.56 4.59 -12.69
CA THR A 257 13.28 4.19 -11.46
C THR A 257 14.80 4.14 -11.68
N GLU A 258 15.28 3.67 -12.84
CA GLU A 258 16.71 3.66 -13.20
C GLU A 258 17.35 5.06 -13.15
N PHE A 259 16.59 6.12 -13.43
CA PHE A 259 17.13 7.49 -13.53
C PHE A 259 16.84 8.34 -12.29
N ILE A 260 15.72 8.12 -11.61
CA ILE A 260 15.46 8.72 -10.30
C ILE A 260 16.37 8.09 -9.24
N GLY A 261 16.62 6.78 -9.35
CA GLY A 261 17.63 6.07 -8.55
C GLY A 261 17.24 5.79 -7.10
N SER A 262 15.98 5.98 -6.72
CA SER A 262 15.47 5.69 -5.39
C SER A 262 15.00 4.23 -5.30
N VAL A 263 15.93 3.33 -4.99
CA VAL A 263 15.73 1.86 -5.04
C VAL A 263 15.97 1.20 -3.68
N MET A 264 15.24 0.11 -3.40
CA MET A 264 15.48 -0.71 -2.21
C MET A 264 16.84 -1.42 -2.32
N GLN A 265 17.64 -1.38 -1.24
CA GLN A 265 18.93 -2.07 -1.23
C GLN A 265 18.76 -3.57 -0.89
N PRO A 266 19.73 -4.43 -1.26
CA PRO A 266 19.59 -5.89 -1.11
C PRO A 266 19.29 -6.36 0.30
N PHE A 267 19.74 -5.64 1.33
CA PHE A 267 19.50 -6.02 2.72
C PHE A 267 18.04 -5.80 3.13
N GLU A 268 17.45 -4.66 2.79
CA GLU A 268 16.02 -4.35 3.01
C GLU A 268 15.14 -5.29 2.20
N CYS A 269 15.54 -5.62 0.97
CA CYS A 269 14.85 -6.63 0.17
C CYS A 269 14.83 -7.98 0.87
N TRP A 270 15.98 -8.43 1.37
CA TRP A 270 16.11 -9.68 2.10
C TRP A 270 15.31 -9.70 3.40
N LEU A 271 15.38 -8.63 4.20
CA LEU A 271 14.57 -8.49 5.41
C LEU A 271 13.09 -8.61 5.10
N THR A 272 12.63 -7.95 4.03
CA THR A 272 11.24 -8.04 3.58
C THR A 272 10.87 -9.47 3.22
N LEU A 273 11.71 -10.19 2.46
CA LEU A 273 11.48 -11.61 2.15
C LEU A 273 11.24 -12.44 3.41
N MET A 274 12.03 -12.23 4.47
CA MET A 274 11.88 -12.93 5.75
C MET A 274 10.59 -12.55 6.47
N PHE A 275 10.18 -11.28 6.43
CA PHE A 275 8.95 -10.82 7.08
C PHE A 275 7.68 -11.28 6.36
N LEU A 276 7.74 -11.47 5.04
CA LEU A 276 6.61 -11.98 4.25
C LEU A 276 6.23 -13.42 4.62
N GLU A 277 7.19 -14.25 5.06
CA GLU A 277 6.93 -15.65 5.46
C GLU A 277 5.90 -15.79 6.59
N THR A 278 5.72 -14.74 7.40
CA THR A 278 4.77 -14.71 8.52
C THR A 278 3.61 -13.75 8.29
N LEU A 279 3.47 -13.18 7.09
CA LEU A 279 2.50 -12.13 6.82
C LEU A 279 1.06 -12.60 7.09
N GLY A 280 0.66 -13.79 6.63
CA GLY A 280 -0.68 -14.33 6.87
C GLY A 280 -1.00 -14.45 8.37
N LEU A 281 -0.10 -15.08 9.13
CA LEU A 281 -0.21 -15.24 10.59
C LEU A 281 -0.31 -13.89 11.32
N ARG A 282 0.52 -12.91 10.91
CA ARG A 282 0.49 -11.58 11.51
C ARG A 282 -0.82 -10.86 11.19
N MET A 283 -1.29 -10.91 9.95
CA MET A 283 -2.53 -10.23 9.55
C MET A 283 -3.78 -10.85 10.19
N GLU A 284 -3.80 -12.16 10.41
CA GLU A 284 -4.84 -12.83 11.21
C GLU A 284 -4.85 -12.29 12.64
N ARG A 285 -3.69 -12.30 13.32
CA ARG A 285 -3.58 -11.80 14.69
C ARG A 285 -3.92 -10.32 14.80
N HIS A 286 -3.44 -9.49 13.88
CA HIS A 286 -3.78 -8.08 13.79
C HIS A 286 -5.29 -7.87 13.67
N SER A 287 -5.96 -8.63 12.80
CA SER A 287 -7.41 -8.54 12.60
C SER A 287 -8.20 -8.96 13.84
N CYS A 288 -7.82 -10.08 14.47
CA CYS A 288 -8.45 -10.56 15.70
C CYS A 288 -8.30 -9.56 16.85
N ASN A 289 -7.09 -9.02 17.06
CA ASN A 289 -6.84 -8.04 18.10
C ASN A 289 -7.59 -6.74 17.82
N ALA A 290 -7.57 -6.25 16.58
CA ALA A 290 -8.25 -5.02 16.19
C ALA A 290 -9.77 -5.12 16.33
N GLN A 291 -10.37 -6.27 16.02
CA GLN A 291 -11.80 -6.52 16.27
C GLN A 291 -12.14 -6.36 17.75
N ALA A 292 -11.38 -7.02 18.64
CA ALA A 292 -11.62 -6.94 20.08
C ALA A 292 -11.47 -5.50 20.62
N VAL A 293 -10.44 -4.78 20.17
CA VAL A 293 -10.21 -3.38 20.55
C VAL A 293 -11.31 -2.47 20.01
N ALA A 294 -11.73 -2.66 18.75
CA ALA A 294 -12.80 -1.87 18.12
C ALA A 294 -14.14 -2.05 18.83
N GLU A 295 -14.50 -3.29 19.22
CA GLU A 295 -15.72 -3.59 19.97
C GLU A 295 -15.70 -2.94 21.36
N PHE A 296 -14.56 -3.01 22.07
CA PHE A 296 -14.38 -2.31 23.34
C PHE A 296 -14.59 -0.80 23.19
N LEU A 297 -13.90 -0.18 22.23
CA LEU A 297 -14.00 1.26 21.98
C LEU A 297 -15.41 1.67 21.58
N ALA A 298 -16.09 0.89 20.73
CA ALA A 298 -17.44 1.19 20.26
C ALA A 298 -18.48 1.14 21.40
N ALA A 299 -18.24 0.35 22.45
CA ALA A 299 -19.09 0.27 23.64
C ALA A 299 -18.74 1.32 24.70
N HIS A 300 -17.62 2.04 24.57
CA HIS A 300 -17.10 2.92 25.62
C HIS A 300 -17.79 4.30 25.59
N PRO A 301 -18.35 4.81 26.70
CA PRO A 301 -19.17 6.03 26.71
C PRO A 301 -18.41 7.33 26.40
N ARG A 302 -17.07 7.29 26.41
CA ARG A 302 -16.20 8.44 26.08
C ARG A 302 -15.68 8.42 24.64
N VAL A 303 -16.10 7.44 23.85
CA VAL A 303 -15.75 7.30 22.44
C VAL A 303 -17.01 7.61 21.64
N ARG A 304 -16.95 8.63 20.78
CA ARG A 304 -18.09 9.12 20.02
C ARG A 304 -18.40 8.22 18.82
N HIS A 305 -17.37 7.75 18.14
CA HIS A 305 -17.50 6.86 16.99
C HIS A 305 -16.18 6.09 16.77
N VAL A 306 -16.28 4.90 16.18
CA VAL A 306 -15.16 4.04 15.78
C VAL A 306 -15.29 3.71 14.31
N ASN A 307 -14.28 4.06 13.53
CA ASN A 307 -14.12 3.60 12.16
C ASN A 307 -13.36 2.27 12.19
N TYR A 308 -14.06 1.18 11.92
CA TYR A 308 -13.46 -0.13 11.71
C TYR A 308 -14.34 -0.98 10.79
N PRO A 309 -13.83 -1.47 9.64
CA PRO A 309 -14.63 -2.23 8.67
C PRO A 309 -15.28 -3.51 9.23
N GLY A 310 -14.79 -4.03 10.36
CA GLY A 310 -15.32 -5.22 11.04
C GLY A 310 -16.50 -4.95 11.98
N LEU A 311 -16.85 -3.68 12.26
CA LEU A 311 -17.94 -3.35 13.17
C LEU A 311 -19.32 -3.39 12.47
N PRO A 312 -20.39 -3.85 13.15
CA PRO A 312 -21.76 -3.81 12.64
C PRO A 312 -22.25 -2.42 12.22
N GLY A 313 -21.71 -1.35 12.82
CA GLY A 313 -22.06 0.04 12.55
C GLY A 313 -21.28 0.68 11.40
N HIS A 314 -20.33 -0.03 10.77
CA HIS A 314 -19.54 0.53 9.68
C HIS A 314 -20.38 0.68 8.41
N PRO A 315 -20.41 1.86 7.76
CA PRO A 315 -21.29 2.10 6.60
C PRO A 315 -21.07 1.10 5.44
N GLN A 316 -19.82 0.69 5.22
CA GLN A 316 -19.44 -0.27 4.16
C GLN A 316 -19.16 -1.70 4.66
N LEU A 317 -19.70 -2.13 5.81
CA LEU A 317 -19.45 -3.48 6.36
C LEU A 317 -19.65 -4.60 5.34
N GLU A 318 -20.80 -4.59 4.65
CA GLU A 318 -21.12 -5.65 3.68
C GLU A 318 -20.23 -5.60 2.44
N LEU A 319 -19.73 -4.43 2.06
CA LEU A 319 -18.74 -4.31 0.98
C LEU A 319 -17.38 -4.85 1.44
N ALA A 320 -16.92 -4.47 2.64
CA ALA A 320 -15.68 -4.96 3.22
C ALA A 320 -15.66 -6.49 3.30
N ARG A 321 -16.75 -7.12 3.75
CA ARG A 321 -16.91 -8.58 3.79
C ARG A 321 -16.87 -9.26 2.43
N ARG A 322 -17.30 -8.58 1.36
CA ARG A 322 -17.27 -9.13 0.00
C ARG A 322 -15.88 -9.08 -0.63
N GLN A 323 -15.10 -8.03 -0.34
CA GLN A 323 -13.82 -7.80 -1.02
C GLN A 323 -12.58 -8.12 -0.17
N MET A 324 -12.71 -8.21 1.15
CA MET A 324 -11.62 -8.51 2.08
C MET A 324 -11.90 -9.82 2.84
N SER A 325 -10.87 -10.62 3.10
CA SER A 325 -10.99 -11.85 3.91
C SER A 325 -11.06 -11.58 5.41
N ALA A 326 -10.53 -10.44 5.88
CA ALA A 326 -10.63 -9.96 7.25
C ALA A 326 -10.52 -8.42 7.29
N PRO A 327 -11.03 -7.74 8.34
CA PRO A 327 -11.06 -6.28 8.43
C PRO A 327 -9.70 -5.58 8.66
N GLY A 328 -8.64 -6.33 8.99
CA GLY A 328 -7.28 -5.79 9.16
C GLY A 328 -6.98 -5.22 10.56
N GLY A 329 -5.73 -4.77 10.73
CA GLY A 329 -5.17 -4.31 12.01
C GLY A 329 -5.29 -2.82 12.31
N MET A 330 -5.92 -2.06 11.42
CA MET A 330 -6.08 -0.61 11.56
C MET A 330 -7.48 -0.29 12.05
N LEU A 331 -7.59 0.68 12.96
CA LEU A 331 -8.85 1.33 13.33
C LEU A 331 -8.61 2.82 13.58
N SER A 332 -9.67 3.62 13.58
CA SER A 332 -9.63 4.96 14.16
C SER A 332 -10.87 5.23 14.99
N PHE A 333 -10.76 6.13 15.95
CA PHE A 333 -11.88 6.46 16.83
C PHE A 333 -11.82 7.93 17.24
N VAL A 334 -12.98 8.52 17.52
CA VAL A 334 -13.08 9.91 17.94
C VAL A 334 -13.40 9.98 19.42
N VAL A 335 -12.59 10.72 20.17
CA VAL A 335 -12.86 11.04 21.56
C VAL A 335 -13.59 12.37 21.70
N GLU A 336 -14.44 12.47 22.72
CA GLU A 336 -15.08 13.75 23.06
C GLU A 336 -14.06 14.75 23.62
N GLY A 337 -14.28 16.04 23.35
CA GLY A 337 -13.37 17.12 23.77
C GLY A 337 -12.26 17.47 22.77
N GLY A 338 -12.27 16.86 21.57
CA GLY A 338 -11.42 17.23 20.45
C GLY A 338 -9.93 17.06 20.71
N LYS A 339 -9.10 17.86 20.03
CA LYS A 339 -7.64 17.76 20.08
C LYS A 339 -7.04 17.76 21.50
N PRO A 340 -7.49 18.60 22.45
CA PRO A 340 -6.99 18.56 23.82
C PRO A 340 -7.26 17.22 24.54
N ALA A 341 -8.42 16.61 24.31
CA ALA A 341 -8.74 15.31 24.91
C ALA A 341 -7.97 14.17 24.23
N ALA A 342 -7.82 14.23 22.91
CA ALA A 342 -7.00 13.27 22.16
C ALA A 342 -5.54 13.30 22.63
N ALA A 343 -4.97 14.50 22.80
CA ALA A 343 -3.61 14.67 23.34
C ALA A 343 -3.48 14.08 24.75
N ARG A 344 -4.39 14.41 25.68
CA ARG A 344 -4.36 13.85 27.04
C ARG A 344 -4.47 12.33 27.07
N LEU A 345 -5.35 11.75 26.23
CA LEU A 345 -5.46 10.29 26.11
C LEU A 345 -4.12 9.71 25.66
N MET A 346 -3.57 10.21 24.56
CA MET A 346 -2.34 9.68 23.97
C MET A 346 -1.14 9.82 24.92
N ASP A 347 -1.04 10.92 25.66
CA ASP A 347 0.00 11.14 26.67
C ASP A 347 -0.16 10.26 27.92
N SER A 348 -1.35 9.69 28.13
CA SER A 348 -1.65 8.82 29.28
C SER A 348 -1.44 7.33 28.99
N LEU A 349 -1.19 6.94 27.74
CA LEU A 349 -0.93 5.56 27.34
C LEU A 349 0.41 5.07 27.92
N LYS A 350 0.44 3.81 28.36
CA LYS A 350 1.61 3.17 29.00
C LYS A 350 2.18 2.02 28.18
N LEU A 351 1.37 1.42 27.32
CA LEU A 351 1.74 0.34 26.41
C LEU A 351 1.77 0.85 24.96
N VAL A 352 0.67 1.45 24.52
CA VAL A 352 0.51 1.95 23.15
C VAL A 352 1.47 3.12 22.92
N CYS A 353 2.31 3.00 21.90
CA CYS A 353 3.30 4.04 21.61
C CYS A 353 2.76 5.08 20.62
N HIS A 354 3.04 6.36 20.87
CA HIS A 354 2.76 7.42 19.90
C HIS A 354 3.81 7.38 18.78
N ALA A 355 3.41 7.00 17.55
CA ALA A 355 4.28 6.97 16.37
C ALA A 355 3.48 7.12 15.06
N VAL A 356 4.06 7.80 14.06
CA VAL A 356 3.36 8.14 12.79
C VAL A 356 3.15 6.97 11.82
N THR A 357 3.89 5.87 11.99
CA THR A 357 3.78 4.68 11.13
C THR A 357 2.55 3.82 11.48
N PHE A 358 2.34 2.73 10.75
CA PHE A 358 1.36 1.71 11.08
C PHE A 358 1.81 0.34 10.56
N GLY A 359 1.08 -0.69 10.96
CA GLY A 359 1.33 -2.08 10.57
C GLY A 359 2.55 -2.69 11.24
N THR A 360 2.88 -2.20 12.43
CA THR A 360 3.97 -2.75 13.26
C THR A 360 3.45 -3.84 14.18
N SER A 361 4.35 -4.74 14.59
CA SER A 361 4.06 -5.77 15.59
C SER A 361 3.73 -5.20 16.96
N ARG A 362 4.09 -3.94 17.22
CA ARG A 362 3.72 -3.18 18.42
C ARG A 362 2.52 -2.30 18.13
N THR A 363 1.61 -2.17 19.10
CA THR A 363 0.47 -1.28 19.01
C THR A 363 0.93 0.16 19.08
N ILE A 364 0.54 0.94 18.08
CA ILE A 364 0.91 2.36 17.98
C ILE A 364 -0.31 3.22 17.64
N CYS A 365 -0.32 4.43 18.17
CA CYS A 365 -1.35 5.42 17.88
C CYS A 365 -0.74 6.72 17.36
N MET A 366 -1.57 7.52 16.70
CA MET A 366 -1.22 8.88 16.31
C MET A 366 -2.48 9.72 16.06
N HIS A 367 -2.32 11.05 16.05
CA HIS A 367 -3.39 12.01 15.80
C HIS A 367 -3.29 12.60 14.36
N PRO A 368 -4.17 12.22 13.40
CA PRO A 368 -4.00 12.52 11.98
C PRO A 368 -3.88 14.01 11.64
N ALA A 369 -4.74 14.84 12.22
CA ALA A 369 -4.80 16.27 11.90
C ALA A 369 -3.55 17.08 12.32
N THR A 370 -2.69 16.54 13.18
CA THR A 370 -1.46 17.24 13.64
C THR A 370 -0.18 16.82 12.94
N ILE A 371 -0.21 15.79 12.08
CA ILE A 371 1.02 15.27 11.50
C ILE A 371 0.84 14.78 10.07
N THR A 372 0.20 13.63 9.85
CA THR A 372 0.12 13.02 8.51
C THR A 372 -0.82 13.79 7.57
N HIS A 373 -1.84 14.45 8.11
CA HIS A 373 -2.82 15.22 7.33
C HIS A 373 -2.76 16.71 7.68
N GLU A 374 -1.61 17.19 8.20
CA GLU A 374 -1.41 18.62 8.49
C GLU A 374 -1.46 19.50 7.24
N HIS A 375 -1.21 18.89 6.06
CA HIS A 375 -1.20 19.57 4.77
C HIS A 375 -2.60 19.85 4.20
N MET A 376 -3.66 19.25 4.76
CA MET A 376 -5.04 19.49 4.34
C MET A 376 -5.63 20.68 5.10
N THR A 377 -6.50 21.45 4.43
CA THR A 377 -7.30 22.50 5.08
C THR A 377 -8.31 21.88 6.08
N PRO A 378 -8.80 22.66 7.06
CA PRO A 378 -9.86 22.18 7.97
C PRO A 378 -11.09 21.65 7.23
N GLU A 379 -11.47 22.29 6.13
CA GLU A 379 -12.62 21.91 5.30
C GLU A 379 -12.39 20.56 4.60
N GLU A 380 -11.23 20.38 3.96
CA GLU A 380 -10.87 19.10 3.32
C GLU A 380 -10.76 17.97 4.36
N ARG A 381 -10.23 18.26 5.57
CA ARG A 381 -10.20 17.27 6.65
C ARG A 381 -11.60 16.86 7.07
N ALA A 382 -12.52 17.82 7.20
CA ALA A 382 -13.91 17.51 7.53
C ALA A 382 -14.59 16.66 6.44
N GLU A 383 -14.33 16.97 5.17
CA GLU A 383 -14.81 16.18 4.02
C GLU A 383 -14.26 14.75 4.03
N ALA A 384 -12.97 14.56 4.37
CA ALA A 384 -12.35 13.25 4.51
C ALA A 384 -12.72 12.51 5.83
N GLY A 385 -13.57 13.10 6.68
CA GLY A 385 -13.99 12.52 7.97
C GLY A 385 -12.93 12.58 9.09
N ILE A 386 -11.94 13.47 8.97
CA ILE A 386 -10.84 13.66 9.92
C ILE A 386 -11.24 14.70 10.98
N ASP A 387 -11.85 14.22 12.06
CA ASP A 387 -12.22 15.03 13.23
C ASP A 387 -10.99 15.44 14.07
N ASP A 388 -11.05 16.59 14.74
CA ASP A 388 -9.98 17.08 15.63
C ASP A 388 -9.78 16.20 16.89
N GLY A 389 -10.73 15.32 17.22
CA GLY A 389 -10.59 14.30 18.26
C GLY A 389 -10.24 12.91 17.72
N LEU A 390 -9.95 12.77 16.42
CA LEU A 390 -9.67 11.48 15.80
C LEU A 390 -8.29 10.96 16.22
N ILE A 391 -8.26 9.74 16.75
CA ILE A 391 -7.04 8.97 17.00
C ILE A 391 -7.04 7.77 16.07
N ARG A 392 -5.95 7.61 15.32
CA ARG A 392 -5.70 6.40 14.52
C ARG A 392 -4.89 5.42 15.37
N LEU A 393 -5.33 4.17 15.40
CA LEU A 393 -4.67 3.08 16.10
C LEU A 393 -4.29 1.98 15.10
N SER A 394 -3.02 1.60 15.12
CA SER A 394 -2.49 0.41 14.47
C SER A 394 -2.31 -0.65 15.55
N VAL A 395 -3.24 -1.60 15.61
CA VAL A 395 -3.25 -2.63 16.64
C VAL A 395 -2.18 -3.67 16.33
N GLY A 396 -1.32 -3.94 17.30
CA GLY A 396 -0.18 -4.84 17.19
C GLY A 396 -0.52 -6.30 17.49
N LEU A 397 0.51 -7.06 17.86
CA LEU A 397 0.46 -8.50 18.12
C LEU A 397 0.50 -8.82 19.62
N GLU A 398 0.39 -7.82 20.49
CA GLU A 398 0.26 -8.02 21.94
C GLU A 398 -1.02 -8.79 22.30
N ASP A 399 -1.12 -9.22 23.56
CA ASP A 399 -2.38 -9.75 24.08
C ASP A 399 -3.44 -8.62 24.06
N ALA A 400 -4.57 -8.87 23.39
CA ALA A 400 -5.62 -7.85 23.19
C ALA A 400 -6.14 -7.27 24.52
N ALA A 401 -6.14 -8.07 25.58
CA ALA A 401 -6.55 -7.63 26.92
C ALA A 401 -5.64 -6.52 27.47
N ASP A 402 -4.33 -6.57 27.21
CA ASP A 402 -3.39 -5.55 27.68
C ASP A 402 -3.53 -4.25 26.90
N ILE A 403 -3.80 -4.34 25.59
CA ILE A 403 -4.11 -3.16 24.75
C ILE A 403 -5.40 -2.49 25.24
N ILE A 404 -6.44 -3.28 25.50
CA ILE A 404 -7.72 -2.78 26.02
C ILE A 404 -7.53 -2.14 27.41
N ALA A 405 -6.78 -2.78 28.31
CA ALA A 405 -6.51 -2.25 29.65
C ALA A 405 -5.76 -0.90 29.59
N ASP A 406 -4.80 -0.75 28.68
CA ASP A 406 -4.08 0.51 28.49
C ASP A 406 -4.97 1.62 27.92
N LEU A 407 -5.84 1.29 26.96
CA LEU A 407 -6.83 2.22 26.43
C LEU A 407 -7.87 2.62 27.49
N GLU A 408 -8.35 1.67 28.30
CA GLU A 408 -9.33 1.92 29.35
C GLU A 408 -8.79 2.89 30.41
N GLN A 409 -7.55 2.69 30.86
CA GLN A 409 -6.95 3.60 31.83
C GLN A 409 -6.68 4.99 31.22
N ALA A 410 -6.23 5.07 29.97
CA ALA A 410 -5.99 6.36 29.30
C ALA A 410 -7.31 7.13 29.03
N LEU A 411 -8.38 6.43 28.67
CA LEU A 411 -9.72 7.02 28.49
C LEU A 411 -10.27 7.63 29.78
N LYS A 412 -9.88 7.12 30.96
CA LYS A 412 -10.24 7.68 32.27
C LYS A 412 -9.57 9.04 32.52
N GLU A 413 -8.31 9.20 32.14
CA GLU A 413 -7.51 10.43 32.31
C GLU A 413 -7.89 11.55 31.31
N ALA A 414 -8.29 11.18 30.08
CA ALA A 414 -8.52 12.12 28.97
C ALA A 414 -9.54 13.24 29.26
N HIS A 415 -10.44 13.04 30.22
CA HIS A 415 -11.54 13.98 30.50
C HIS A 415 -11.32 14.91 31.70
N GLY A 416 -10.17 14.82 32.39
CA GLY A 416 -9.97 15.56 33.63
C GLY A 416 -10.92 15.09 34.74
N SER A 417 -10.41 14.96 35.96
CA SER A 417 -11.24 14.78 37.16
C SER A 417 -12.14 15.97 37.42
#